data_AF-A0A2T4U0R6-F1
#
_entry.id   AF-A0A2T4U0R6-F1
#
_cell.length_a   1.000
_cell.length_b   1.000
_cell.length_c   1.000
_cell.angle_alpha   90.00
_cell.angle_beta   90.00
_cell.angle_gamma   90.00
#
_symmetry.space_group_name_H-M   'P 1'
#
loop_
_entity.id
_entity.type
_entity.pdbx_description
1 polymer ?
#
loop_
_entity_poly.entity_id
_entity_poly.type
_entity_poly.pdbx_seq_one_letter_code
_entity_poly.pdbx_strand_id
1 'polypeptide(L)'
;MDRLPEGKISTPLPALPVGTSGFGLVEGWRGPIWHWLVAGEQNRLARVKIKDPSFANWPALHYAILKNIVPDFPLVNKSFNLSYAGNDL
;
A
#
# COMPACT_ATOMS: atom_id res chain seq x y z
N MET A 1 13.80 8.53 -23.90
CA MET A 1 14.11 9.63 -22.96
C MET A 1 13.93 11.00 -23.61
N ASP A 2 13.80 11.07 -24.94
CA ASP A 2 13.92 12.29 -25.75
C ASP A 2 12.64 13.15 -25.85
N ARG A 3 11.67 12.95 -24.95
CA ARG A 3 10.39 13.69 -24.91
C ARG A 3 10.08 14.33 -23.57
N LEU A 4 11.03 14.35 -22.63
CA LEU A 4 10.83 15.05 -21.36
C LEU A 4 10.95 16.57 -21.61
N PRO A 5 10.05 17.39 -21.04
CA PRO A 5 10.19 18.83 -21.08
C PRO A 5 11.47 19.26 -20.35
N GLU A 6 12.10 20.35 -20.81
CA GLU A 6 13.25 20.93 -20.14
C GLU A 6 12.87 21.41 -18.73
N GLY A 7 13.76 21.20 -17.76
CA GLY A 7 13.53 21.62 -16.38
C GLY A 7 14.36 20.86 -15.35
N LYS A 8 14.22 21.25 -14.08
CA LYS A 8 14.83 20.53 -12.95
C LYS A 8 14.14 19.17 -12.79
N ILE A 9 14.91 18.10 -12.85
CA ILE A 9 14.45 16.72 -12.59
C ILE A 9 14.60 16.29 -11.13
N SER A 10 15.15 17.17 -10.29
CA SER A 10 15.39 16.91 -8.87
C SER A 10 15.31 18.20 -8.05
N THR A 11 14.82 18.08 -6.83
CA THR A 11 14.84 19.12 -5.80
C THR A 11 15.31 18.51 -4.49
N PRO A 12 16.19 19.18 -3.72
CA PRO A 12 16.56 18.69 -2.40
C PRO A 12 15.33 18.71 -1.49
N LEU A 13 15.21 17.66 -0.68
CA LEU A 13 14.21 17.57 0.38
C LEU A 13 14.79 18.20 1.66
N PRO A 14 14.07 19.13 2.33
CA PRO A 14 14.50 19.65 3.61
C PRO A 14 14.44 18.56 4.70
N ALA A 15 15.21 18.76 5.77
CA ALA A 15 15.13 17.89 6.94
C ALA A 15 13.72 17.95 7.54
N LEU A 16 13.11 16.79 7.76
CA LEU A 16 11.79 16.70 8.37
C LEU A 16 11.92 16.88 9.89
N PRO A 17 11.08 17.68 10.55
CA PRO A 17 11.11 17.79 12.00
C PRO A 17 10.82 16.45 12.66
N VAL A 18 11.65 16.03 13.62
CA VAL A 18 11.52 14.75 14.31
C VAL A 18 10.14 14.61 14.95
N GLY A 19 9.51 13.44 14.79
CA GLY A 19 8.19 13.14 15.34
C GLY A 19 7.02 13.62 14.47
N THR A 20 7.26 14.41 13.42
CA THR A 20 6.20 14.75 12.45
C THR A 20 5.81 13.52 11.65
N SER A 21 4.53 13.44 11.30
CA SER A 21 4.00 12.33 10.49
C SER A 21 3.42 12.81 9.18
N GLY A 22 3.55 11.96 8.16
CA GLY A 22 3.00 12.18 6.83
C GLY A 22 2.13 11.01 6.43
N PHE A 23 1.03 11.30 5.74
CA PHE A 23 0.09 10.32 5.24
C PHE A 23 -0.06 10.46 3.72
N GLY A 24 -0.05 9.33 3.02
CA GLY A 24 -0.26 9.27 1.57
C GLY A 24 -1.20 8.13 1.21
N LEU A 25 -2.10 8.39 0.27
CA LEU A 25 -3.03 7.41 -0.27
C LEU A 25 -2.85 7.37 -1.79
N VAL A 26 -2.66 6.18 -2.32
CA VAL A 26 -2.59 5.95 -3.77
C VAL A 26 -3.49 4.80 -4.15
N GLU A 27 -4.15 4.92 -5.30
CA GLU A 27 -4.95 3.82 -5.83
C GLU A 27 -4.05 2.87 -6.61
N GLY A 28 -3.96 1.63 -6.13
CA GLY A 28 -3.33 0.53 -6.83
C GLY A 28 -4.34 -0.30 -7.61
N TRP A 29 -3.87 -1.17 -8.48
CA TRP A 29 -4.73 -2.04 -9.29
C TRP A 29 -5.53 -3.08 -8.49
N ARG A 30 -5.22 -3.28 -7.21
CA ARG A 30 -5.98 -4.12 -6.26
C ARG A 30 -6.83 -3.30 -5.29
N GLY A 31 -6.79 -1.98 -5.36
CA GLY A 31 -7.41 -1.08 -4.39
C GLY A 31 -6.44 -0.08 -3.76
N PRO A 32 -6.86 0.60 -2.68
CA PRO A 32 -6.09 1.68 -2.05
C PRO A 32 -4.90 1.20 -1.23
N ILE A 33 -3.73 1.78 -1.47
CA ILE A 33 -2.50 1.58 -0.69
C ILE A 33 -2.23 2.81 0.18
N TRP A 34 -2.09 2.57 1.48
CA TRP A 34 -1.90 3.61 2.48
C TRP A 34 -0.43 3.64 2.88
N HIS A 35 0.17 4.83 2.92
CA HIS A 35 1.52 5.06 3.41
C HIS A 35 1.45 6.00 4.60
N TRP A 36 1.95 5.57 5.75
CA TRP A 36 2.07 6.41 6.93
C TRP A 36 3.51 6.37 7.43
N LEU A 37 4.13 7.54 7.50
CA LEU A 37 5.53 7.71 7.84
C LEU A 37 5.66 8.64 9.05
N VAL A 38 6.64 8.39 9.90
CA VAL A 38 7.04 9.30 10.99
C VAL A 38 8.51 9.64 10.83
N ALA A 39 8.82 10.94 10.79
CA ALA A 39 10.18 11.45 10.71
C ALA A 39 10.96 11.14 11.99
N GLY A 40 12.19 10.66 11.83
CA GLY A 40 13.14 10.36 12.91
C GLY A 40 14.36 11.27 12.84
N GLU A 41 15.32 11.01 13.71
CA GLU A 41 16.58 11.74 13.74
C GLU A 41 17.46 11.45 12.51
N GLN A 42 18.41 12.36 12.23
CA GLN A 42 19.45 12.16 11.21
C GLN A 42 18.87 11.85 9.81
N ASN A 43 17.75 12.48 9.46
CA ASN A 43 17.02 12.26 8.20
C ASN A 43 16.60 10.79 7.97
N ARG A 44 16.37 10.02 9.04
CA ARG A 44 15.81 8.67 8.98
C ARG A 44 14.32 8.70 9.25
N LEU A 45 13.62 7.62 8.89
CA LEU A 45 12.23 7.41 9.28
C LEU A 45 12.20 6.63 10.60
N ALA A 46 11.50 7.17 11.59
CA ALA A 46 11.26 6.49 12.86
C ALA A 46 10.21 5.40 12.74
N ARG A 47 9.22 5.59 11.84
CA ARG A 47 8.19 4.60 11.55
C ARG A 47 7.79 4.64 10.08
N VAL A 48 7.56 3.45 9.53
CA VAL A 48 6.95 3.24 8.23
C VAL A 48 5.85 2.20 8.40
N LYS A 49 4.61 2.58 8.12
CA LYS A 49 3.51 1.63 7.97
C LYS A 49 2.96 1.78 6.56
N ILE A 50 2.99 0.69 5.82
CA ILE A 50 2.31 0.58 4.54
C ILE A 50 1.17 -0.40 4.75
N LYS A 51 -0.01 -0.09 4.21
CA LYS A 51 -1.15 -1.00 4.25
C LYS A 51 -1.61 -1.25 2.83
N ASP A 52 -1.36 -2.48 2.36
CA ASP A 52 -1.80 -2.98 1.06
C ASP A 52 -3.33 -3.23 1.08
N PRO A 53 -4.00 -3.21 -0.08
CA PRO A 53 -5.41 -3.58 -0.18
C PRO A 53 -5.70 -4.97 0.40
N SER A 54 -4.77 -5.91 0.25
CA SER A 54 -4.91 -7.29 0.72
C SER A 54 -5.15 -7.37 2.22
N PHE A 55 -4.55 -6.46 3.01
CA PHE A 55 -4.76 -6.39 4.46
C PHE A 55 -6.23 -6.20 4.84
N ALA A 56 -6.99 -5.40 4.08
CA ALA A 56 -8.42 -5.20 4.32
C ALA A 56 -9.30 -6.21 3.58
N ASN A 57 -8.84 -6.74 2.45
CA ASN A 57 -9.61 -7.63 1.61
C ASN A 57 -9.56 -9.10 2.11
N TRP A 58 -8.52 -9.49 2.85
CA TRP A 58 -8.40 -10.85 3.39
C TRP A 58 -9.56 -11.23 4.32
N PRO A 59 -9.94 -10.39 5.31
CA PRO A 59 -11.12 -10.66 6.13
C PRO A 59 -12.42 -10.69 5.32
N ALA A 60 -12.51 -9.90 4.25
CA ALA A 60 -13.68 -9.85 3.38
C ALA A 60 -13.87 -11.16 2.57
N LEU A 61 -12.77 -11.83 2.20
CA LEU A 61 -12.82 -13.12 1.52
C LEU A 61 -13.62 -14.15 2.33
N HIS A 62 -13.48 -14.18 3.65
CA HIS A 62 -14.23 -15.10 4.52
C HIS A 62 -15.74 -14.95 4.41
N TYR A 63 -16.22 -13.72 4.18
CA TYR A 63 -17.64 -13.48 3.95
C TYR A 63 -18.05 -13.81 2.51
N ALA A 64 -17.17 -13.57 1.53
CA ALA A 64 -17.44 -13.82 0.12
C ALA A 64 -17.57 -15.31 -0.23
N ILE A 65 -16.91 -16.20 0.51
CA ILE A 65 -17.05 -17.67 0.35
C ILE A 65 -18.37 -18.21 0.89
N LEU A 66 -19.04 -17.51 1.82
CA LEU A 66 -20.26 -18.04 2.44
C LEU A 66 -21.31 -18.41 1.39
N LYS A 67 -21.96 -19.56 1.59
CA LYS A 67 -23.00 -20.12 0.70
C LYS A 67 -22.51 -20.57 -0.68
N ASN A 68 -21.20 -20.62 -0.94
CA ASN A 68 -20.62 -21.27 -2.12
C ASN A 68 -20.23 -22.73 -1.82
N ILE A 69 -20.08 -23.54 -2.87
CA ILE A 69 -19.56 -24.90 -2.76
C ILE A 69 -18.02 -24.89 -2.69
N VAL A 70 -17.43 -25.95 -2.11
CA VAL A 70 -15.96 -26.06 -1.97
C VAL A 70 -15.20 -25.85 -3.29
N PRO A 71 -15.64 -26.39 -4.44
CA PRO A 71 -14.97 -26.16 -5.72
C PRO A 71 -14.91 -24.69 -6.20
N ASP A 72 -15.77 -23.80 -5.69
CA ASP A 72 -15.78 -22.39 -6.08
C ASP A 72 -14.71 -21.56 -5.36
N PHE A 73 -14.11 -22.11 -4.30
CA PHE A 73 -13.11 -21.39 -3.50
C PHE A 73 -11.96 -20.79 -4.33
N PRO A 74 -11.34 -21.51 -5.28
CA PRO A 74 -10.28 -20.94 -6.12
C PRO A 74 -10.75 -19.74 -6.95
N LEU A 75 -11.99 -19.77 -7.47
CA LEU A 75 -12.55 -18.68 -8.26
C LEU A 75 -12.79 -17.43 -7.40
N VAL A 76 -13.44 -17.61 -6.23
CA VAL A 76 -13.69 -16.52 -5.28
C VAL A 76 -12.37 -15.94 -4.77
N ASN A 77 -11.40 -16.77 -4.38
CA ASN A 77 -10.10 -16.28 -3.92
C ASN A 77 -9.36 -15.49 -5.02
N LYS A 78 -9.40 -15.98 -6.26
CA LYS A 78 -8.68 -15.34 -7.37
C LYS A 78 -9.29 -14.00 -7.78
N SER A 79 -10.60 -13.79 -7.63
CA SER A 79 -11.27 -12.52 -7.98
C SER A 79 -10.80 -11.34 -7.13
N PHE A 80 -10.37 -11.58 -5.89
CA PHE A 80 -9.78 -10.57 -5.00
C PHE A 80 -8.28 -10.35 -5.27
N ASN A 81 -7.64 -11.33 -5.91
CA ASN A 81 -6.23 -11.33 -6.28
C ASN A 81 -5.30 -10.91 -5.14
N LEU A 82 -5.53 -11.48 -3.95
CA LEU A 82 -4.84 -11.12 -2.72
C LEU A 82 -3.33 -11.39 -2.78
N SER A 83 -2.57 -10.58 -2.04
CA SER A 83 -1.12 -10.72 -1.85
C SER A 83 -0.82 -11.09 -0.41
N TYR A 84 -0.19 -12.25 -0.18
CA TYR A 84 0.26 -12.65 1.15
C TYR A 84 1.27 -11.66 1.73
N ALA A 85 2.29 -11.30 0.93
CA ALA A 85 3.28 -10.29 1.32
C ALA A 85 2.65 -8.92 1.60
N GLY A 86 1.57 -8.57 0.88
CA GLY A 86 0.83 -7.33 1.13
C GLY A 86 0.03 -7.37 2.44
N ASN A 87 -0.49 -8.53 2.82
CA ASN A 87 -1.22 -8.72 4.08
C ASN A 87 -0.28 -8.71 5.30
N ASP A 88 0.95 -9.20 5.15
CA ASP A 88 1.93 -9.22 6.25
C ASP A 88 2.65 -7.87 6.45
N LEU A 89 2.49 -6.93 5.50
CA LEU A 89 3.10 -5.60 5.49
C LEU A 89 2.46 -4.64 6.52
#